data_AF-A0A524D2F1-F1
#
_entry.id   AF-A0A524D2F1-F1
#
_cell.length_a   1.000
_cell.length_b   1.000
_cell.length_c   1.000
_cell.angle_alpha   90.00
_cell.angle_beta   90.00
_cell.angle_gamma   90.00
#
_symmetry.space_group_name_H-M   'P 1'
#
loop_
_entity.id
_entity.type
_entity.pdbx_description
1 polymer ?
#
loop_
_entity_poly.entity_id
_entity_poly.type
_entity_poly.pdbx_seq_one_letter_code
_entity_poly.pdbx_strand_id
1 'polypeptide(L)'
;MKKKLLQALKSEEPVDNLINLIKSLKTKCWSQQHVYDLFEELLEYTIDNGTGEQADAIREVLDYIAGWCNSPMRLFDDIMEF
;
A
#
# COMPACT_ATOMS: atom_id res chain seq x y z
N MET A 1 9.14 -10.74 1.03
CA MET A 1 8.17 -9.67 0.69
C MET A 1 8.86 -8.31 0.57
N LYS A 2 9.67 -7.90 1.57
CA LYS A 2 10.49 -6.67 1.58
C LYS A 2 11.24 -6.34 0.28
N LYS A 3 11.89 -7.33 -0.38
CA LYS A 3 12.58 -7.10 -1.68
C LYS A 3 11.65 -6.61 -2.82
N LYS A 4 10.39 -7.07 -2.86
CA LYS A 4 9.43 -6.64 -3.90
C LYS A 4 8.92 -5.22 -3.64
N LEU A 5 8.71 -4.86 -2.38
CA LEU A 5 8.34 -3.51 -1.96
C LEU A 5 9.45 -2.49 -2.31
N LEU A 6 10.70 -2.82 -1.98
CA LEU A 6 11.86 -1.97 -2.31
C LEU A 6 12.11 -1.86 -3.82
N GLN A 7 11.71 -2.85 -4.61
CA GLN A 7 11.75 -2.76 -6.07
C GLN A 7 10.63 -1.86 -6.62
N ALA A 8 9.41 -1.94 -6.08
CA ALA A 8 8.31 -1.07 -6.46
C ALA A 8 8.66 0.41 -6.20
N LEU A 9 9.34 0.71 -5.10
CA LEU A 9 9.82 2.06 -4.74
C LEU A 9 10.91 2.62 -5.66
N LYS A 10 11.51 1.81 -6.53
CA LYS A 10 12.53 2.25 -7.50
C LYS A 10 12.00 2.32 -8.93
N SER A 11 10.70 2.08 -9.12
CA SER A 11 10.05 2.19 -10.42
C SER A 11 9.77 3.65 -10.77
N GLU A 12 9.52 3.93 -12.05
CA GLU A 12 9.10 5.25 -12.52
C GLU A 12 7.75 5.69 -11.93
N GLU A 13 6.89 4.71 -11.56
CA GLU A 13 5.56 4.92 -10.97
C GLU A 13 5.44 4.13 -9.64
N PRO A 14 6.08 4.62 -8.56
CA PRO A 14 6.17 3.88 -7.30
C PRO A 14 4.81 3.70 -6.60
N VAL A 15 3.94 4.70 -6.66
CA VAL A 15 2.61 4.68 -6.03
C VAL A 15 1.71 3.61 -6.67
N ASP A 16 1.59 3.60 -8.00
CA ASP A 16 0.74 2.63 -8.71
C ASP A 16 1.21 1.19 -8.51
N ASN A 17 2.52 0.97 -8.49
CA ASN A 17 3.10 -0.34 -8.25
C ASN A 17 2.84 -0.84 -6.82
N LEU A 18 2.88 0.05 -5.83
CA LEU A 18 2.52 -0.26 -4.44
C LEU A 18 1.03 -0.54 -4.30
N ILE A 19 0.16 0.21 -4.96
CA ILE A 19 -1.30 -0.03 -5.00
C ILE A 19 -1.61 -1.40 -5.63
N ASN A 20 -0.96 -1.74 -6.74
CA ASN A 20 -1.12 -3.06 -7.37
C ASN A 20 -0.65 -4.20 -6.45
N LEU A 21 0.40 -3.97 -5.67
CA LEU A 21 0.85 -4.92 -4.66
C LEU A 21 -0.21 -5.08 -3.54
N ILE A 22 -0.81 -4.00 -3.06
CA ILE A 22 -1.89 -4.04 -2.06
C ILE A 22 -3.09 -4.84 -2.59
N LYS A 23 -3.51 -4.59 -3.84
CA LYS A 23 -4.57 -5.39 -4.49
C LYS A 23 -4.22 -6.88 -4.52
N SER A 24 -2.96 -7.24 -4.73
CA SER A 24 -2.48 -8.63 -4.70
C SER A 24 -2.37 -9.25 -3.30
N LEU A 25 -2.22 -8.43 -2.25
CA LEU A 25 -2.21 -8.88 -0.85
C LEU A 25 -3.64 -9.11 -0.35
N LYS A 26 -4.57 -8.27 -0.79
CA LYS A 26 -6.01 -8.46 -0.56
C LYS A 26 -6.50 -9.82 -1.08
N THR A 27 -6.07 -10.26 -2.27
CA THR A 27 -6.46 -11.59 -2.80
C THR A 27 -5.91 -12.76 -2.00
N LYS A 28 -4.98 -12.50 -1.06
CA LYS A 28 -4.39 -13.49 -0.15
C LYS A 28 -4.98 -13.45 1.26
N CYS A 29 -6.15 -12.83 1.44
CA CYS A 29 -6.85 -12.67 2.72
C CYS A 29 -6.07 -11.84 3.76
N TRP A 30 -5.23 -10.91 3.33
CA TRP A 30 -4.61 -9.95 4.25
C TRP A 30 -5.66 -8.94 4.70
N SER A 31 -5.71 -8.68 6.01
CA SER A 31 -6.57 -7.63 6.57
C SER A 31 -5.97 -6.26 6.24
N GLN A 32 -6.81 -5.22 6.25
CA GLN A 32 -6.36 -3.84 6.12
C GLN A 32 -5.29 -3.49 7.15
N GLN A 33 -5.47 -3.90 8.41
CA GLN A 33 -4.49 -3.65 9.48
C GLN A 33 -3.13 -4.25 9.14
N HIS A 34 -3.08 -5.51 8.68
CA HIS A 34 -1.81 -6.15 8.31
C HIS A 34 -1.12 -5.46 7.13
N VAL A 35 -1.88 -4.93 6.18
CA VAL A 35 -1.31 -4.16 5.06
C VAL A 35 -0.81 -2.80 5.56
N TYR A 36 -1.58 -2.14 6.41
CA TYR A 36 -1.23 -0.84 6.99
C TYR A 36 0.06 -0.94 7.83
N ASP A 37 0.15 -1.90 8.75
CA ASP A 37 1.34 -2.14 9.58
C ASP A 37 2.59 -2.42 8.73
N LEU A 38 2.43 -3.19 7.64
CA LEU A 38 3.53 -3.48 6.72
C LEU A 38 4.05 -2.22 6.01
N PHE A 39 3.16 -1.30 5.67
CA PHE A 39 3.51 -0.06 4.98
C PHE A 39 4.05 1.00 5.96
N GLU A 40 3.62 1.01 7.23
CA GLU A 40 4.27 1.80 8.28
C GLU A 40 5.70 1.32 8.54
N GLU A 41 5.93 0.01 8.68
CA GLU A 41 7.29 -0.54 8.84
C GLU A 41 8.18 -0.19 7.64
N LEU A 42 7.60 -0.15 6.44
CA LEU A 42 8.30 0.27 5.23
C LEU A 42 8.62 1.77 5.22
N LEU A 43 7.71 2.60 5.71
CA LEU A 43 7.91 4.04 5.84
C LEU A 43 9.07 4.33 6.81
N GLU A 44 9.06 3.73 8.00
CA GLU A 44 10.13 3.90 8.99
C GLU A 44 11.49 3.51 8.40
N TYR A 45 11.57 2.34 7.74
CA TYR A 45 12.79 1.90 7.08
C TYR A 45 13.27 2.87 5.99
N THR A 46 12.34 3.45 5.24
CA THR A 46 12.63 4.36 4.11
C THR A 46 13.02 5.76 4.59
N ILE A 47 12.49 6.23 5.72
CA ILE A 47 12.93 7.47 6.36
C ILE A 47 14.42 7.36 6.74
N ASP A 48 14.83 6.21 7.27
CA ASP A 48 16.21 6.00 7.72
C ASP A 48 17.20 5.66 6.59
N ASN A 49 16.73 5.01 5.51
CA ASN A 49 17.61 4.39 4.49
C ASN A 49 17.30 4.76 3.04
N GLY A 50 16.21 5.48 2.78
CA GLY A 50 15.71 5.80 1.44
C GLY A 50 15.84 7.27 1.08
N THR A 51 15.12 7.68 0.04
CA THR A 51 14.99 9.09 -0.36
C THR A 51 13.69 9.69 0.16
N GLY A 52 13.63 11.02 0.25
CA GLY A 52 12.40 11.74 0.61
C GLY A 52 11.23 11.39 -0.33
N GLU A 53 11.50 11.31 -1.63
CA GLU A 53 10.50 10.92 -2.65
C GLU A 53 9.92 9.51 -2.42
N GLN A 54 10.75 8.57 -1.95
CA GLN A 54 10.29 7.23 -1.62
C GLN A 54 9.41 7.23 -0.36
N ALA A 55 9.78 8.02 0.65
CA ALA A 55 8.97 8.17 1.85
C ALA A 55 7.62 8.82 1.52
N ASP A 56 7.60 9.80 0.62
CA ASP A 56 6.37 10.48 0.18
C ASP A 56 5.46 9.54 -0.62
N ALA A 57 6.01 8.72 -1.51
CA ALA A 57 5.24 7.69 -2.21
C ALA A 57 4.59 6.68 -1.25
N ILE A 58 5.27 6.31 -0.15
CA ILE A 58 4.71 5.40 0.86
C ILE A 58 3.60 6.10 1.65
N ARG A 59 3.77 7.38 2.01
CA ARG A 59 2.74 8.17 2.70
C ARG A 59 1.47 8.28 1.88
N GLU A 60 1.58 8.54 0.58
CA GLU A 60 0.43 8.59 -0.33
C GLU A 60 -0.32 7.25 -0.37
N VAL A 61 0.41 6.14 -0.32
CA VAL A 61 -0.19 4.81 -0.28
C VAL A 61 -0.81 4.50 1.09
N LEU A 62 -0.22 4.96 2.19
CA LEU A 62 -0.84 4.88 3.52
C LEU A 62 -2.14 5.68 3.60
N ASP A 63 -2.15 6.89 3.02
CA ASP A 63 -3.37 7.71 2.88
C ASP A 63 -4.43 6.99 2.05
N TYR A 64 -4.01 6.29 0.98
CA TYR A 64 -4.90 5.44 0.20
C TYR A 64 -5.48 4.27 1.02
N ILE A 65 -4.65 3.58 1.83
CA ILE A 65 -5.09 2.48 2.70
C ILE A 65 -6.02 2.99 3.82
N ALA A 66 -5.76 4.18 4.38
CA ALA A 66 -6.62 4.83 5.37
C ALA A 66 -7.94 5.31 4.74
N GLY A 67 -7.87 5.83 3.51
CA GLY A 67 -9.00 6.26 2.68
C GLY A 67 -9.89 5.12 2.18
N TRP A 68 -9.49 3.86 2.37
CA TRP A 68 -10.28 2.67 2.04
C TRP A 68 -11.67 2.64 2.72
N CYS A 69 -11.86 3.44 3.78
CA CYS A 69 -13.14 3.62 4.48
C CYS A 69 -14.07 4.68 3.85
N ASN A 70 -13.62 5.52 2.90
CA ASN A 70 -14.46 6.50 2.22
C ASN A 70 -15.19 5.86 1.01
N SER A 71 -16.51 6.00 1.01
CA SER A 71 -17.48 5.10 0.36
C SER A 71 -17.49 4.99 -1.18
N PRO A 72 -16.83 5.80 -2.03
CA PRO A 72 -16.83 5.55 -3.48
C PRO A 72 -15.54 4.89 -4.02
N MET A 73 -14.50 4.71 -3.19
CA MET A 73 -13.24 4.04 -3.59
C MET A 73 -13.02 2.73 -2.81
N ARG A 74 -14.12 2.09 -2.39
CA ARG A 74 -14.06 0.77 -1.78
C ARG A 74 -13.60 -0.24 -2.82
N LEU A 75 -12.30 -0.53 -2.79
CA LEU A 75 -11.75 -1.71 -3.45
C LEU A 75 -12.46 -2.99 -2.94
N PHE A 76 -13.13 -2.95 -1.77
CA PHE A 76 -14.03 -3.96 -1.17
C PHE A 76 -15.51 -3.52 -1.17
N ASP A 77 -16.09 -3.10 -2.30
CA ASP A 77 -17.55 -3.15 -2.37
C ASP A 77 -18.02 -4.59 -2.54
N ASP A 78 -18.97 -4.93 -1.69
CA ASP A 78 -19.52 -6.25 -1.43
C ASP A 78 -20.07 -6.89 -2.71
N ILE A 79 -19.56 -8.08 -3.06
CA ILE A 79 -20.37 -9.06 -3.78
C ILE A 79 -21.30 -9.66 -2.73
N MET A 80 -22.40 -8.96 -2.41
CA MET A 80 -23.62 -9.60 -1.92
C MET A 80 -24.65 -9.51 -3.04
N GLU A 81 -24.59 -10.46 -3.97
CA GLU A 81 -25.75 -10.81 -4.77
C GLU A 81 -26.69 -11.62 -3.86
N PHE A 82 -27.89 -11.06 -3.60
CA PHE A 82 -29.03 -11.76 -3.03
C PHE A 82 -29.71 -12.64 -4.08
#